data_AF-A0A3D3LQQ2-F1
#
_entry.id   AF-A0A3D3LQQ2-F1
#
_cell.length_a   1.000
_cell.length_b   1.000
_cell.length_c   1.000
_cell.angle_alpha   90.00
_cell.angle_beta   90.00
_cell.angle_gamma   90.00
#
_symmetry.space_group_name_H-M   'P 1'
#
loop_
_entity.id
_entity.type
_entity.pdbx_description
1 polymer ?
#
loop_
_entity_poly.entity_id
_entity_poly.type
_entity_poly.pdbx_seq_one_letter_code
_entity_poly.pdbx_strand_id
1 'polypeptide(L)'
;MVNFKFILILLFGFNLNVNANLKIPSYKSDKIFIKISGTGTYSSHFVNYSNHISEEFLVQKNDSFFFIPEYNFINYSSNGERISLVKFNLDFLNIKDNVIKFIQPDLFIKVLYVINNRYYLRITDAMRTLEQQNKYMRRGWSSRESSPHLFGLAFDINDYTREEREDMRIRSATLGLKFLEHGRHRHIHLEDSLKWELNPHFYNDLCCNVINQTLEQKNSLLFKPVKLTPFESDNNYLPVELNVTETGLMKIVYGTNYKKIYEITCGVFEPGLKKIFINKYLSEFKGGYYKIYLNDKLIEFI
;
A
#
# COMPACT_ATOMS: atom_id res chain seq x y z
N MET A 1 7.74 56.52 -44.21
CA MET A 1 7.12 56.14 -42.92
C MET A 1 6.61 54.72 -43.09
N VAL A 2 7.33 53.69 -42.62
CA VAL A 2 7.24 53.12 -41.25
C VAL A 2 5.77 52.78 -40.96
N ASN A 3 5.32 51.53 -40.87
CA ASN A 3 5.90 50.44 -40.10
C ASN A 3 5.46 49.07 -40.66
N PHE A 4 6.44 48.22 -40.94
CA PHE A 4 6.33 46.77 -40.94
C PHE A 4 5.83 46.28 -39.56
N LYS A 5 4.99 45.24 -39.55
CA LYS A 5 4.96 44.12 -38.59
C LYS A 5 3.76 43.26 -38.96
N PHE A 6 3.93 42.27 -39.85
CA PHE A 6 4.20 40.89 -39.43
C PHE A 6 3.59 40.61 -38.05
N ILE A 7 2.34 40.14 -38.03
CA ILE A 7 1.86 39.29 -36.95
C ILE A 7 2.59 37.95 -37.13
N LEU A 8 3.85 37.98 -36.68
CA LEU A 8 4.59 36.79 -36.30
C LEU A 8 3.79 36.23 -35.12
N ILE A 9 3.06 35.14 -35.31
CA ILE A 9 2.64 34.28 -34.21
C ILE A 9 3.94 33.76 -33.61
N LEU A 10 4.51 34.57 -32.72
CA LEU A 10 5.51 34.16 -31.77
C LEU A 10 4.82 33.12 -30.91
N LEU A 11 5.06 31.86 -31.27
CA LEU A 11 5.35 30.78 -30.34
C LEU A 11 6.39 31.29 -29.32
N PHE A 12 5.98 32.17 -28.42
CA PHE A 12 6.45 32.12 -27.05
C PHE A 12 5.90 30.78 -26.56
N GLY A 13 6.64 29.68 -26.63
CA GLY A 13 7.98 29.69 -26.10
C GLY A 13 7.92 30.02 -24.60
N PHE A 14 6.82 29.67 -23.93
CA PHE A 14 6.92 29.08 -22.60
C PHE A 14 7.67 27.74 -22.73
N ASN A 15 8.95 27.82 -23.13
CA ASN A 15 9.97 27.05 -22.46
C ASN A 15 9.98 27.55 -21.02
N LEU A 16 8.95 27.14 -20.26
CA LEU A 16 9.19 26.73 -18.91
C LEU A 16 10.20 25.58 -19.03
N ASN A 17 11.48 25.96 -19.13
CA ASN A 17 12.55 25.23 -18.51
C ASN A 17 12.20 25.20 -17.02
N VAL A 18 11.20 24.40 -16.67
CA VAL A 18 11.17 23.67 -15.43
C VAL A 18 12.31 22.66 -15.58
N ASN A 19 13.54 23.16 -15.57
CA ASN A 19 14.56 22.61 -14.70
C ASN A 19 14.01 22.77 -13.26
N ALA A 20 12.92 22.06 -12.97
CA ALA A 20 12.84 21.43 -11.69
C ALA A 20 14.05 20.50 -11.73
N ASN A 21 15.16 21.01 -11.20
CA ASN A 21 15.83 20.30 -10.13
C ASN A 21 14.75 19.86 -9.15
N LEU A 22 13.97 18.84 -9.54
CA LEU A 22 13.14 18.01 -8.70
C LEU A 22 14.21 17.33 -7.87
N LYS A 23 14.66 18.04 -6.82
CA LYS A 23 15.45 17.46 -5.76
C LYS A 23 14.61 16.29 -5.32
N ILE A 24 15.05 15.10 -5.70
CA ILE A 24 14.49 13.86 -5.18
C ILE A 24 14.49 14.05 -3.67
N PRO A 25 13.32 14.09 -3.01
CA PRO A 25 13.29 14.34 -1.58
C PRO A 25 14.17 13.29 -0.90
N SER A 26 15.21 13.75 -0.21
CA SER A 26 16.08 12.88 0.56
C SER A 26 15.34 12.53 1.85
N TYR A 27 14.96 11.27 1.99
CA TYR A 27 14.41 10.77 3.25
C TYR A 27 15.56 10.31 4.12
N LYS A 28 15.60 10.77 5.39
CA LYS A 28 16.64 10.33 6.31
C LYS A 28 16.42 8.84 6.62
N SER A 29 17.46 8.05 6.39
CA SER A 29 17.42 6.59 6.51
C SER A 29 17.35 6.06 7.95
N ASP A 30 17.56 6.94 8.94
CA ASP A 30 17.37 6.70 10.37
C ASP A 30 15.89 6.48 10.77
N LYS A 31 14.94 6.78 9.88
CA LYS A 31 13.51 6.54 10.06
C LYS A 31 13.00 5.23 9.45
N ILE A 32 13.82 4.51 8.67
CA ILE A 32 13.43 3.19 8.18
C ILE A 32 13.41 2.23 9.37
N PHE A 33 12.24 1.70 9.68
CA PHE A 33 12.08 0.84 10.84
C PHE A 33 12.56 -0.59 10.61
N ILE A 34 12.28 -1.16 9.43
CA ILE A 34 12.70 -2.53 9.07
C ILE A 34 13.42 -2.52 7.74
N LYS A 35 14.54 -3.25 7.69
CA LYS A 35 15.16 -3.70 6.44
C LYS A 35 15.05 -5.21 6.35
N ILE A 36 14.98 -5.72 5.13
CA ILE A 36 14.98 -7.15 4.83
C ILE A 36 16.10 -7.38 3.83
N SER A 37 16.91 -8.42 4.03
CA SER A 37 17.92 -8.81 3.04
C SER A 37 17.25 -9.47 1.82
N GLY A 38 17.43 -8.92 0.62
CA GLY A 38 17.01 -9.59 -0.63
C GLY A 38 16.65 -8.64 -1.78
N THR A 39 16.38 -9.21 -2.95
CA THR A 39 15.87 -8.54 -4.16
C THR A 39 14.39 -8.87 -4.34
N GLY A 40 13.52 -7.86 -4.40
CA GLY A 40 12.08 -8.04 -4.59
C GLY A 40 11.29 -6.78 -4.25
N THR A 41 9.97 -6.82 -4.45
CA THR A 41 9.09 -5.76 -3.95
C THR A 41 8.59 -6.10 -2.57
N TYR A 42 8.92 -5.24 -1.61
CA TYR A 42 8.53 -5.38 -0.21
C TYR A 42 7.90 -4.08 0.25
N SER A 43 6.96 -4.16 1.17
CA SER A 43 6.25 -2.98 1.63
C SER A 43 5.88 -3.08 3.10
N SER A 44 6.12 -2.00 3.83
CA SER A 44 5.84 -1.91 5.25
C SER A 44 4.88 -0.77 5.57
N HIS A 45 3.90 -1.04 6.43
CA HIS A 45 2.95 -0.10 7.01
C HIS A 45 3.21 0.06 8.50
N PHE A 46 3.38 1.29 8.96
CA PHE A 46 3.64 1.63 10.36
C PHE A 46 2.40 2.24 11.00
N VAL A 47 1.93 1.70 12.14
CA VAL A 47 0.83 2.28 12.90
C VAL A 47 1.26 2.53 14.35
N ASN A 48 1.20 3.80 14.77
CA ASN A 48 1.33 4.20 16.16
C ASN A 48 -0.05 4.25 16.87
N TYR A 49 -0.19 3.54 17.99
CA TYR A 49 -1.41 3.49 18.82
C TYR A 49 -1.34 4.37 20.08
N SER A 50 -0.24 5.10 20.29
CA SER A 50 -0.04 5.97 21.46
C SER A 50 -0.52 7.41 21.22
N ASN A 51 -1.84 7.66 21.29
CA ASN A 51 -2.52 8.98 21.23
C ASN A 51 -2.20 9.90 20.02
N HIS A 52 -1.22 9.55 19.20
CA HIS A 52 -0.85 10.19 17.93
C HIS A 52 -0.73 9.10 16.89
N ILE A 53 -1.56 9.26 15.87
CA ILE A 53 -1.67 8.34 14.76
C ILE A 53 -0.68 8.81 13.70
N SER A 54 0.56 8.34 13.76
CA SER A 54 1.47 8.49 12.62
C SER A 54 1.39 7.22 11.80
N GLU A 55 0.93 7.32 10.56
CA GLU A 55 0.96 6.25 9.57
C GLU A 55 1.97 6.56 8.48
N GLU A 56 2.80 5.57 8.14
CA GLU A 56 3.75 5.69 7.05
C GLU A 56 3.75 4.38 6.25
N PHE A 57 3.92 4.47 4.94
CA PHE A 57 4.10 3.30 4.07
C PHE A 57 5.40 3.43 3.31
N LEU A 58 6.21 2.38 3.31
CA LEU A 58 7.43 2.29 2.51
C LEU A 58 7.28 1.13 1.55
N VAL A 59 7.54 1.35 0.26
CA VAL A 59 7.64 0.29 -0.75
C VAL A 59 9.06 0.29 -1.29
N GLN A 60 9.74 -0.85 -1.20
CA GLN A 60 10.97 -1.10 -1.91
C GLN A 60 10.64 -1.86 -3.19
N LYS A 61 11.19 -1.45 -4.33
CA LYS A 61 11.16 -2.16 -5.61
C LYS A 61 12.57 -2.16 -6.19
N ASN A 62 13.20 -3.33 -6.22
CA ASN A 62 14.63 -3.45 -6.53
C ASN A 62 15.45 -2.53 -5.60
N ASP A 63 16.30 -1.66 -6.16
CA ASP A 63 17.12 -0.70 -5.42
C ASP A 63 16.40 0.64 -5.15
N SER A 64 15.14 0.78 -5.59
CA SER A 64 14.36 2.01 -5.44
C SER A 64 13.41 1.92 -4.24
N PHE A 65 13.30 3.01 -3.49
CA PHE A 65 12.38 3.15 -2.36
C PHE A 65 11.31 4.18 -2.68
N PHE A 66 10.08 3.94 -2.24
CA PHE A 66 8.93 4.81 -2.41
C PHE A 66 8.31 5.05 -1.04
N PHE A 67 8.28 6.30 -0.63
CA PHE A 67 7.75 6.68 0.68
C PHE A 67 6.40 7.38 0.53
N ILE A 68 5.40 6.86 1.25
CA ILE A 68 4.06 7.41 1.32
C ILE A 68 3.87 7.95 2.75
N PRO A 69 3.89 9.29 2.93
CA PRO A 69 3.74 9.91 4.25
C PRO A 69 2.28 9.90 4.73
N GLU A 70 2.13 10.08 6.04
CA GLU A 70 0.86 10.10 6.80
C GLU A 70 -0.28 10.88 6.15
N TYR A 71 -0.01 12.06 5.58
CA TYR A 71 -1.06 12.89 4.99
C TYR A 71 -1.73 12.25 3.75
N ASN A 72 -1.13 11.20 3.18
CA ASN A 72 -1.72 10.38 2.11
C ASN A 72 -2.51 9.16 2.61
N PHE A 73 -2.66 9.05 3.92
CA PHE A 73 -3.57 8.10 4.53
C PHE A 73 -4.91 8.76 4.83
N ILE A 74 -5.93 7.94 4.88
CA ILE A 74 -7.25 8.30 5.35
C ILE A 74 -7.60 7.29 6.45
N ASN A 75 -7.92 7.83 7.61
CA ASN A 75 -8.17 7.06 8.80
C ASN A 75 -9.60 7.27 9.28
N TYR A 76 -10.26 6.16 9.57
CA TYR A 76 -11.59 6.15 10.13
C TYR A 76 -11.63 5.23 11.34
N SER A 77 -12.34 5.64 12.38
CA SER A 77 -12.53 4.83 13.57
C SER A 77 -13.98 4.82 13.99
N SER A 78 -14.50 3.64 14.32
CA SER A 78 -15.81 3.45 14.93
C SER A 78 -15.74 2.27 15.89
N ASN A 79 -16.38 2.36 17.06
CA ASN A 79 -16.44 1.28 18.06
C ASN A 79 -15.08 0.66 18.44
N GLY A 80 -14.01 1.46 18.44
CA GLY A 80 -12.64 0.99 18.77
C GLY A 80 -11.91 0.28 17.63
N GLU A 81 -12.58 -0.02 16.52
CA GLU A 81 -11.95 -0.49 15.29
C GLU A 81 -11.54 0.69 14.40
N ARG A 82 -10.48 0.48 13.60
CA ARG A 82 -9.92 1.49 12.74
C ARG A 82 -9.67 0.96 11.33
N ILE A 83 -10.15 1.71 10.34
CA ILE A 83 -9.80 1.53 8.93
C ILE A 83 -8.74 2.56 8.59
N SER A 84 -7.67 2.09 7.99
CA SER A 84 -6.72 2.93 7.29
C SER A 84 -6.77 2.62 5.81
N LEU A 85 -6.74 3.68 4.99
CA LEU A 85 -6.61 3.61 3.55
C LEU A 85 -5.38 4.39 3.14
N VAL A 86 -4.48 3.73 2.43
CA VAL A 86 -3.28 4.35 1.86
C VAL A 86 -3.49 4.68 0.40
N LYS A 87 -3.00 5.85 -0.02
CA LYS A 87 -2.94 6.19 -1.44
C LYS A 87 -1.80 5.45 -2.13
N PHE A 88 -2.08 4.61 -3.12
CA PHE A 88 -1.08 3.72 -3.73
C PHE A 88 -0.50 4.19 -5.07
N ASN A 89 -0.66 5.46 -5.46
CA ASN A 89 -0.29 5.98 -6.79
C ASN A 89 1.23 6.04 -7.03
N LEU A 90 1.89 4.89 -7.17
CA LEU A 90 3.32 4.71 -7.43
C LEU A 90 3.61 4.77 -8.93
N ASP A 91 4.71 5.39 -9.34
CA ASP A 91 5.04 5.61 -10.76
C ASP A 91 5.26 4.34 -11.60
N PHE A 92 5.60 3.23 -10.95
CA PHE A 92 5.82 1.96 -11.63
C PHE A 92 4.54 1.13 -11.80
N LEU A 93 3.41 1.54 -11.20
CA LEU A 93 2.14 0.83 -11.32
C LEU A 93 1.35 1.33 -12.52
N ASN A 94 0.87 0.41 -13.37
CA ASN A 94 -0.04 0.74 -14.47
C ASN A 94 -1.48 0.86 -13.97
N ILE A 95 -1.93 2.07 -13.63
CA ILE A 95 -3.25 2.34 -13.04
C ILE A 95 -4.14 3.02 -14.07
N LYS A 96 -5.34 2.46 -14.32
CA LYS A 96 -6.36 3.11 -15.15
C LYS A 96 -6.81 4.44 -14.54
N ASP A 97 -6.96 5.48 -15.36
CA ASP A 97 -7.15 6.87 -14.93
C ASP A 97 -8.29 7.10 -13.94
N ASN A 98 -9.41 6.37 -14.09
CA ASN A 98 -10.61 6.56 -13.27
C ASN A 98 -10.65 5.71 -12.00
N VAL A 99 -9.56 5.00 -11.68
CA VAL A 99 -9.45 4.21 -10.44
C VAL A 99 -9.23 5.14 -9.25
N ILE A 100 -10.01 4.95 -8.20
CA ILE A 100 -9.75 5.62 -6.92
C ILE A 100 -8.57 4.91 -6.26
N LYS A 101 -7.47 5.64 -6.10
CA LYS A 101 -6.16 5.08 -5.76
C LYS A 101 -5.96 4.89 -4.26
N PHE A 102 -6.99 4.46 -3.56
CA PHE A 102 -6.96 4.15 -2.13
C PHE A 102 -7.24 2.67 -1.92
N ILE A 103 -6.61 2.09 -0.90
CA ILE A 103 -6.70 0.67 -0.58
C ILE A 103 -6.29 0.47 0.88
N GLN A 104 -6.74 -0.58 1.55
CA GLN A 104 -6.19 -0.90 2.87
C GLN A 104 -4.71 -1.30 2.76
N PRO A 105 -3.84 -0.81 3.65
CA PRO A 105 -2.39 -1.11 3.62
C PRO A 105 -2.07 -2.60 3.56
N ASP A 106 -2.72 -3.43 4.38
CA ASP A 106 -2.46 -4.88 4.39
C ASP A 106 -2.83 -5.54 3.06
N LEU A 107 -3.95 -5.14 2.45
CA LEU A 107 -4.32 -5.65 1.12
C LEU A 107 -3.31 -5.17 0.08
N PHE A 108 -2.83 -3.92 0.18
CA PHE A 108 -1.83 -3.42 -0.75
C PHE A 108 -0.52 -4.21 -0.70
N ILE A 109 -0.04 -4.55 0.49
CA ILE A 109 1.12 -5.42 0.70
C ILE A 109 0.91 -6.77 0.00
N LYS A 110 -0.25 -7.40 0.21
CA LYS A 110 -0.59 -8.68 -0.43
C LYS A 110 -0.67 -8.55 -1.96
N VAL A 111 -1.28 -7.50 -2.49
CA VAL A 111 -1.39 -7.24 -3.93
C VAL A 111 0.00 -7.06 -4.55
N LEU A 112 0.88 -6.26 -3.94
CA LEU A 112 2.25 -6.04 -4.43
C LEU A 112 3.05 -7.35 -4.52
N TYR A 113 2.82 -8.28 -3.60
CA TYR A 113 3.39 -9.63 -3.65
C TYR A 113 2.79 -10.49 -4.79
N VAL A 114 1.47 -10.44 -4.98
CA VAL A 114 0.77 -11.20 -6.04
C VAL A 114 1.25 -10.75 -7.42
N ILE A 115 1.37 -9.44 -7.65
CA ILE A 115 1.81 -8.87 -8.94
C ILE A 115 3.32 -8.66 -9.03
N ASN A 116 4.11 -9.22 -8.11
CA ASN A 116 5.55 -8.96 -8.07
C ASN A 116 6.20 -9.24 -9.44
N ASN A 117 7.03 -8.32 -9.92
CA ASN A 117 7.63 -8.29 -11.27
C ASN A 117 6.66 -8.18 -12.47
N ARG A 118 5.37 -7.90 -12.23
CA ARG A 118 4.32 -7.79 -13.26
C ARG A 118 3.58 -6.45 -13.20
N TYR A 119 4.32 -5.38 -12.95
CA TYR A 119 3.73 -4.03 -12.79
C TYR A 119 3.16 -3.42 -14.08
N TYR A 120 3.39 -4.08 -15.21
CA TYR A 120 2.75 -3.75 -16.48
C TYR A 120 1.26 -4.13 -16.50
N LEU A 121 0.84 -5.08 -15.64
CA LEU A 121 -0.56 -5.46 -15.49
C LEU A 121 -1.39 -4.24 -15.11
N ARG A 122 -2.53 -4.09 -15.77
CA ARG A 122 -3.36 -2.91 -15.61
C ARG A 122 -4.27 -3.04 -14.41
N ILE A 123 -4.13 -2.15 -13.45
CA ILE A 123 -5.04 -1.99 -12.32
C ILE A 123 -6.28 -1.27 -12.82
N THR A 124 -7.42 -1.97 -12.81
CA THR A 124 -8.67 -1.49 -13.41
C THR A 124 -9.69 -1.01 -12.40
N ASP A 125 -9.55 -1.43 -11.15
CA ASP A 125 -10.41 -1.02 -10.04
C ASP A 125 -9.69 -1.26 -8.71
N ALA A 126 -10.06 -0.50 -7.67
CA ALA A 126 -9.54 -0.65 -6.32
C ALA A 126 -10.62 -0.19 -5.35
N MET A 127 -10.53 1.03 -4.81
CA MET A 127 -11.64 1.59 -4.07
C MET A 127 -12.75 2.11 -4.99
N ARG A 128 -13.99 2.07 -4.53
CA ARG A 128 -15.14 2.69 -5.20
C ARG A 128 -15.85 3.67 -4.28
N THR A 129 -16.46 4.70 -4.87
CA THR A 129 -17.50 5.47 -4.17
C THR A 129 -18.85 4.77 -4.22
N LEU A 130 -19.79 5.20 -3.37
CA LEU A 130 -21.18 4.72 -3.42
C LEU A 130 -21.83 5.02 -4.77
N GLU A 131 -21.53 6.18 -5.35
CA GLU A 131 -22.02 6.55 -6.69
C GLU A 131 -21.49 5.57 -7.76
N GLN A 132 -20.20 5.24 -7.72
CA GLN A 132 -19.59 4.27 -8.62
C GLN A 132 -20.19 2.88 -8.43
N GLN A 133 -20.41 2.43 -7.19
CA GLN A 133 -21.04 1.16 -6.90
C GLN A 133 -22.49 1.10 -7.42
N ASN A 134 -23.27 2.15 -7.20
CA ASN A 134 -24.64 2.27 -7.74
C ASN A 134 -24.65 2.22 -9.27
N LYS A 135 -23.63 2.80 -9.92
CA LYS A 135 -23.47 2.70 -11.39
C LYS A 135 -23.20 1.27 -11.85
N TYR A 136 -22.41 0.49 -11.10
CA TYR A 136 -22.17 -0.92 -11.38
C TYR A 136 -23.44 -1.74 -11.21
N MET A 137 -24.24 -1.46 -10.17
CA MET A 137 -25.54 -2.09 -9.97
C MET A 137 -26.52 -1.80 -11.11
N ARG A 138 -26.65 -0.53 -11.53
CA ARG A 138 -27.49 -0.15 -12.67
C ARG A 138 -27.09 -0.82 -13.98
N ARG A 139 -25.81 -1.19 -14.12
CA ARG A 139 -25.26 -1.92 -15.28
C ARG A 139 -25.40 -3.44 -15.16
N GLY A 140 -25.94 -3.95 -14.06
CA GLY A 140 -26.03 -5.38 -13.78
C GLY A 140 -24.70 -6.05 -13.49
N TRP A 141 -23.65 -5.27 -13.18
CA TRP A 141 -22.30 -5.79 -12.89
C TRP A 141 -22.13 -6.19 -11.41
N SER A 142 -23.00 -5.70 -10.53
CA SER A 142 -23.11 -6.10 -9.13
C SER A 142 -24.58 -6.20 -8.75
N SER A 143 -24.92 -7.15 -7.89
CA SER A 143 -26.25 -7.28 -7.28
C SER A 143 -26.31 -6.74 -5.86
N ARG A 144 -25.19 -6.26 -5.30
CA ARG A 144 -25.07 -5.82 -3.91
C ARG A 144 -24.77 -4.32 -3.80
N GLU A 145 -25.49 -3.67 -2.89
CA GLU A 145 -25.26 -2.25 -2.50
C GLU A 145 -23.93 -2.09 -1.75
N SER A 146 -23.56 -3.09 -0.96
CA SER A 146 -22.28 -3.15 -0.27
C SER A 146 -21.27 -4.00 -1.05
N SER A 147 -20.04 -3.50 -1.18
CA SER A 147 -18.95 -4.15 -1.90
C SER A 147 -17.64 -3.94 -1.14
N PRO A 148 -16.73 -4.94 -1.12
CA PRO A 148 -15.39 -4.78 -0.54
C PRO A 148 -14.61 -3.61 -1.17
N HIS A 149 -14.90 -3.26 -2.43
CA HIS A 149 -14.33 -2.08 -3.08
C HIS A 149 -14.67 -0.77 -2.36
N LEU A 150 -15.83 -0.65 -1.68
CA LEU A 150 -16.18 0.57 -0.95
C LEU A 150 -15.23 0.86 0.23
N PHE A 151 -14.51 -0.17 0.70
CA PHE A 151 -13.65 -0.10 1.89
C PHE A 151 -12.19 -0.38 1.58
N GLY A 152 -11.80 -0.36 0.30
CA GLY A 152 -10.44 -0.65 -0.13
C GLY A 152 -9.99 -2.09 0.19
N LEU A 153 -10.93 -3.03 0.23
CA LEU A 153 -10.71 -4.46 0.49
C LEU A 153 -10.75 -5.33 -0.77
N ALA A 154 -10.88 -4.71 -1.94
CA ALA A 154 -10.80 -5.40 -3.23
C ALA A 154 -9.98 -4.63 -4.26
N PHE A 155 -9.47 -5.36 -5.25
CA PHE A 155 -8.56 -4.87 -6.26
C PHE A 155 -8.70 -5.67 -7.56
N ASP A 156 -8.89 -4.98 -8.69
CA ASP A 156 -9.13 -5.63 -9.99
C ASP A 156 -7.96 -5.40 -10.95
N ILE A 157 -7.54 -6.47 -11.64
CA ILE A 157 -6.35 -6.52 -12.49
C ILE A 157 -6.67 -7.12 -13.86
N ASN A 158 -6.14 -6.49 -14.91
CA ASN A 158 -6.25 -6.88 -16.32
C ASN A 158 -4.90 -7.18 -16.97
N ASP A 159 -4.98 -7.56 -18.24
CA ASP A 159 -3.85 -7.66 -19.18
C ASP A 159 -2.83 -8.75 -18.81
N TYR A 160 -3.33 -9.82 -18.17
CA TYR A 160 -2.53 -10.98 -17.76
C TYR A 160 -2.52 -12.09 -18.81
N THR A 161 -1.42 -12.82 -18.88
CA THR A 161 -1.33 -14.09 -19.60
C THR A 161 -1.96 -15.24 -18.79
N ARG A 162 -2.19 -16.39 -19.45
CA ARG A 162 -2.73 -17.59 -18.76
C ARG A 162 -1.81 -18.09 -17.64
N GLU A 163 -0.50 -18.03 -17.85
CA GLU A 163 0.50 -18.46 -16.87
C GLU A 163 0.51 -17.54 -15.65
N GLU A 164 0.46 -16.23 -15.87
CA GLU A 164 0.41 -15.25 -14.79
C GLU A 164 -0.88 -15.33 -13.99
N ARG A 165 -2.01 -15.61 -14.67
CA ARG A 165 -3.28 -15.88 -13.99
C ARG A 165 -3.12 -17.01 -12.98
N GLU A 166 -2.48 -18.10 -13.37
CA GLU A 166 -2.31 -19.27 -12.53
C GLU A 166 -1.36 -19.01 -11.36
N ASP A 167 -0.23 -18.34 -11.61
CA ASP A 167 0.70 -17.92 -10.55
C ASP A 167 0.02 -16.96 -9.57
N MET A 168 -0.72 -15.96 -10.06
CA MET A 168 -1.48 -15.05 -9.20
C MET A 168 -2.52 -15.80 -8.37
N ARG A 169 -3.25 -16.76 -8.96
CA ARG A 169 -4.21 -17.61 -8.23
C ARG A 169 -3.56 -18.37 -7.09
N ILE A 170 -2.37 -18.95 -7.32
CA ILE A 170 -1.61 -19.67 -6.28
C ILE A 170 -1.17 -18.70 -5.18
N ARG A 171 -0.54 -17.57 -5.53
CA ARG A 171 -0.10 -16.54 -4.58
C ARG A 171 -1.24 -15.98 -3.75
N SER A 172 -2.39 -15.73 -4.38
CA SER A 172 -3.60 -15.26 -3.70
C SER A 172 -4.10 -16.28 -2.68
N ALA A 173 -4.18 -17.56 -3.06
CA ALA A 173 -4.61 -18.63 -2.15
C ALA A 173 -3.69 -18.72 -0.91
N THR A 174 -2.38 -18.60 -1.11
CA THR A 174 -1.38 -18.60 -0.02
C THR A 174 -1.60 -17.47 0.99
N LEU A 175 -2.13 -16.32 0.55
CA LEU A 175 -2.38 -15.15 1.39
C LEU A 175 -3.82 -15.05 1.89
N GLY A 176 -4.63 -16.10 1.67
CA GLY A 176 -6.05 -16.11 2.01
C GLY A 176 -6.86 -15.06 1.24
N LEU A 177 -6.37 -14.61 0.08
CA LEU A 177 -7.12 -13.71 -0.79
C LEU A 177 -8.07 -14.53 -1.66
N LYS A 178 -9.32 -14.06 -1.74
CA LYS A 178 -10.28 -14.61 -2.68
C LYS A 178 -9.92 -14.12 -4.09
N PHE A 179 -9.80 -15.07 -5.00
CA PHE A 179 -9.47 -14.85 -6.40
C PHE A 179 -10.70 -15.18 -7.25
N LEU A 180 -11.28 -14.18 -7.92
CA LEU A 180 -12.42 -14.36 -8.81
C LEU A 180 -12.07 -13.90 -10.22
N GLU A 181 -12.43 -14.69 -11.22
CA GLU A 181 -12.32 -14.29 -12.63
C GLU A 181 -13.71 -13.89 -13.13
N HIS A 182 -13.84 -12.64 -13.60
CA HIS A 182 -15.10 -12.13 -14.13
C HIS A 182 -15.08 -12.13 -15.68
N GLY A 183 -16.13 -12.70 -16.27
CA GLY A 183 -16.22 -13.06 -17.69
C GLY A 183 -16.26 -11.89 -18.71
N ARG A 184 -16.04 -12.24 -19.99
CA ARG A 184 -15.89 -11.45 -21.26
C ARG A 184 -14.98 -10.21 -21.21
N HIS A 185 -14.98 -9.43 -20.13
CA HIS A 185 -14.01 -8.38 -19.83
C HIS A 185 -13.04 -8.91 -18.76
N ARG A 186 -12.09 -9.74 -19.22
CA ARG A 186 -11.15 -10.56 -18.43
C ARG A 186 -10.40 -9.73 -17.39
N HIS A 187 -10.96 -9.65 -16.17
CA HIS A 187 -10.27 -9.14 -15.00
C HIS A 187 -10.25 -10.19 -13.90
N ILE A 188 -9.19 -10.14 -13.12
CA ILE A 188 -9.04 -10.85 -11.86
C ILE A 188 -9.43 -9.89 -10.75
N HIS A 189 -10.36 -10.32 -9.91
CA HIS A 189 -10.74 -9.66 -8.69
C HIS A 189 -10.04 -10.34 -7.50
N LEU A 190 -9.28 -9.56 -6.75
CA LEU A 190 -8.61 -9.96 -5.52
C LEU A 190 -9.31 -9.30 -4.33
N GLU A 191 -9.71 -10.09 -3.34
CA GLU A 191 -10.46 -9.61 -2.18
C GLU A 191 -9.89 -10.18 -0.88
N ASP A 192 -9.77 -9.34 0.16
CA ASP A 192 -9.52 -9.80 1.53
C ASP A 192 -10.86 -10.15 2.21
N SER A 193 -11.40 -11.32 1.84
CA SER A 193 -12.74 -11.74 2.26
C SER A 193 -12.86 -11.96 3.76
N LEU A 194 -11.78 -12.39 4.44
CA LEU A 194 -11.80 -12.55 5.90
C LEU A 194 -12.08 -11.22 6.59
N LYS A 195 -11.39 -10.14 6.20
CA LYS A 195 -11.66 -8.80 6.75
C LYS A 195 -13.04 -8.29 6.41
N TRP A 196 -13.52 -8.58 5.20
CA TRP A 196 -14.84 -8.17 4.74
C TRP A 196 -15.96 -8.86 5.51
N GLU A 197 -15.87 -10.17 5.70
CA GLU A 197 -16.91 -11.01 6.31
C GLU A 197 -16.94 -10.90 7.84
N LEU A 198 -15.81 -10.60 8.49
CA LEU A 198 -15.76 -10.46 9.94
C LEU A 198 -16.45 -9.18 10.45
N ASN A 199 -16.41 -8.08 9.70
CA ASN A 199 -16.82 -6.75 10.19
C ASN A 199 -17.89 -6.02 9.33
N PRO A 200 -18.95 -6.69 8.80
CA PRO A 200 -19.92 -6.05 7.91
C PRO A 200 -20.70 -4.91 8.58
N HIS A 201 -20.97 -5.02 9.89
CA HIS A 201 -21.69 -3.98 10.64
C HIS A 201 -20.84 -2.72 10.83
N PHE A 202 -19.56 -2.87 11.15
CA PHE A 202 -18.64 -1.75 11.28
C PHE A 202 -18.52 -0.97 9.96
N TYR A 203 -18.45 -1.68 8.83
CA TYR A 203 -18.45 -1.05 7.51
C TYR A 203 -19.78 -0.34 7.17
N ASN A 204 -20.91 -0.81 7.71
CA ASN A 204 -22.19 -0.12 7.56
C ASN A 204 -22.29 1.15 8.43
N ASP A 205 -21.81 1.10 9.68
CA ASP A 205 -21.78 2.24 10.61
C ASP A 205 -20.85 3.35 10.10
N LEU A 206 -19.76 2.95 9.45
CA LEU A 206 -18.86 3.83 8.73
C LEU A 206 -19.52 4.20 7.39
N CYS A 207 -20.56 5.02 7.47
CA CYS A 207 -21.39 5.40 6.34
C CYS A 207 -20.51 5.78 5.14
N CYS A 208 -20.66 5.06 4.03
CA CYS A 208 -19.85 5.23 2.82
C CYS A 208 -19.79 6.69 2.33
N ASN A 209 -20.79 7.51 2.67
CA ASN A 209 -20.81 8.94 2.37
C ASN A 209 -19.67 9.73 3.02
N VAL A 210 -19.33 9.43 4.29
CA VAL A 210 -18.21 10.09 5.01
C VAL A 210 -16.89 9.75 4.34
N ILE A 211 -16.74 8.49 3.90
CA ILE A 211 -15.56 8.05 3.17
C ILE A 211 -15.43 8.81 1.84
N ASN A 212 -16.50 8.85 1.04
CA ASN A 212 -16.51 9.50 -0.27
C ASN A 212 -16.16 10.98 -0.21
N GLN A 213 -16.73 11.72 0.75
CA GLN A 213 -16.43 13.15 0.94
C GLN A 213 -14.94 13.40 1.21
N THR A 214 -14.28 12.49 1.94
CA THR A 214 -12.86 12.63 2.24
C THR A 214 -11.97 12.29 1.04
N LEU A 215 -12.38 11.31 0.22
CA LEU A 215 -11.65 10.88 -0.97
C LEU A 215 -11.56 11.99 -2.03
N GLU A 216 -12.64 12.73 -2.25
CA GLU A 216 -12.68 13.84 -3.21
C GLU A 216 -11.61 14.90 -2.92
N GLN A 217 -11.25 15.08 -1.64
CA GLN A 217 -10.29 16.09 -1.20
C GLN A 217 -8.82 15.70 -1.42
N LYS A 218 -8.48 14.42 -1.65
CA LYS A 218 -7.08 13.92 -1.63
C LYS A 218 -6.52 13.39 -2.97
N ASN A 219 -7.14 13.73 -4.09
CA ASN A 219 -6.78 13.18 -5.41
C ASN A 219 -5.84 14.07 -6.25
N SER A 220 -4.50 13.90 -6.13
CA SER A 220 -3.56 14.29 -7.23
C SER A 220 -2.11 13.79 -7.12
N LEU A 221 -1.60 13.45 -5.93
CA LEU A 221 -0.19 13.08 -5.75
C LEU A 221 0.23 11.74 -6.41
N LEU A 222 1.33 11.77 -7.18
CA LEU A 222 2.08 10.63 -7.73
C LEU A 222 3.37 10.45 -6.92
N PHE A 223 3.64 9.23 -6.46
CA PHE A 223 4.86 8.89 -5.71
C PHE A 223 5.97 8.44 -6.65
N LYS A 224 7.12 9.09 -6.52
CA LYS A 224 8.36 8.82 -7.26
C LYS A 224 9.39 8.17 -6.33
N PRO A 225 10.42 7.51 -6.87
CA PRO A 225 11.49 6.95 -6.05
C PRO A 225 12.18 8.05 -5.24
N VAL A 226 12.50 7.73 -3.99
CA VAL A 226 13.28 8.58 -3.08
C VAL A 226 14.69 8.02 -2.95
N LYS A 227 15.68 8.91 -2.88
CA LYS A 227 17.07 8.52 -2.59
C LYS A 227 17.20 8.41 -1.08
N LEU A 228 17.64 7.24 -0.61
CA LEU A 228 18.05 7.09 0.78
C LEU A 228 19.43 7.72 0.96
N THR A 229 19.58 8.59 1.96
CA THR A 229 20.92 8.94 2.41
C THR A 229 21.61 7.69 2.95
N PRO A 230 22.90 7.45 2.61
CA PRO A 230 23.67 6.34 3.14
C PRO A 230 23.52 6.26 4.66
N PHE A 231 23.40 5.03 5.18
CA PHE A 231 23.20 4.80 6.61
C PHE A 231 24.42 5.29 7.40
N GLU A 232 24.20 6.10 8.44
CA GLU A 232 25.31 6.61 9.27
C GLU A 232 25.97 5.54 10.16
N SER A 233 25.37 4.35 10.35
CA SER A 233 26.06 3.10 10.73
C SER A 233 25.07 1.93 10.86
N ASP A 234 25.51 0.71 10.55
CA ASP A 234 24.75 -0.53 10.79
C ASP A 234 24.49 -0.81 12.29
N ASN A 235 25.17 -0.11 13.20
CA ASN A 235 25.02 -0.25 14.65
C ASN A 235 23.63 0.15 15.17
N ASN A 236 22.81 0.84 14.37
CA ASN A 236 21.47 1.28 14.76
C ASN A 236 20.39 0.19 14.62
N TYR A 237 20.72 -0.98 14.08
CA TYR A 237 19.75 -2.02 13.80
C TYR A 237 19.97 -3.28 14.64
N LEU A 238 18.87 -3.94 15.02
CA LEU A 238 18.83 -5.28 15.58
C LEU A 238 18.75 -6.26 14.42
N PRO A 239 19.81 -7.00 14.10
CA PRO A 239 19.66 -8.15 13.22
C PRO A 239 18.80 -9.18 13.94
N VAL A 240 17.76 -9.65 13.27
CA VAL A 240 16.93 -10.77 13.71
C VAL A 240 16.92 -11.79 12.58
N GLU A 241 17.26 -13.03 12.90
CA GLU A 241 17.19 -14.14 11.97
C GLU A 241 15.89 -14.91 12.21
N LEU A 242 15.10 -15.02 11.15
CA LEU A 242 13.80 -15.67 11.16
C LEU A 242 13.86 -16.92 10.30
N ASN A 243 13.42 -18.04 10.87
CA ASN A 243 13.16 -19.23 10.10
C ASN A 243 11.69 -19.23 9.65
N VAL A 244 11.44 -18.78 8.42
CA VAL A 244 10.08 -18.72 7.86
C VAL A 244 9.75 -20.08 7.26
N THR A 245 8.69 -20.72 7.76
CA THR A 245 8.29 -22.08 7.36
C THR A 245 7.18 -22.09 6.30
N GLU A 246 6.35 -21.04 6.27
CA GLU A 246 5.26 -20.88 5.31
C GLU A 246 5.28 -19.47 4.72
N THR A 247 4.68 -19.27 3.55
CA THR A 247 4.52 -17.91 3.03
C THR A 247 3.43 -17.20 3.83
N GLY A 248 3.70 -15.98 4.27
CA GLY A 248 2.71 -15.23 5.05
C GLY A 248 2.97 -13.74 5.19
N LEU A 249 1.94 -13.04 5.64
CA LEU A 249 2.04 -11.63 6.01
C LEU A 249 2.74 -11.52 7.37
N MET A 250 3.88 -10.85 7.40
CA MET A 250 4.62 -10.63 8.65
C MET A 250 4.19 -9.32 9.31
N LYS A 251 3.93 -9.39 10.61
CA LYS A 251 3.67 -8.25 11.48
C LYS A 251 4.68 -8.21 12.61
N ILE A 252 5.19 -7.03 12.93
CA ILE A 252 5.99 -6.79 14.13
C ILE A 252 5.17 -5.91 15.07
N VAL A 253 4.96 -6.41 16.26
CA VAL A 253 4.31 -5.70 17.35
C VAL A 253 5.38 -5.29 18.34
N TYR A 254 5.44 -3.99 18.63
CA TYR A 254 6.22 -3.50 19.76
C TYR A 254 5.28 -3.10 20.90
N GLY A 255 5.67 -3.50 22.11
CA GLY A 255 4.95 -3.13 23.32
C GLY A 255 5.87 -3.00 24.52
N THR A 256 5.31 -2.46 25.60
CA THR A 256 5.87 -2.58 26.94
C THR A 256 5.15 -3.71 27.67
N ASN A 257 5.61 -4.04 28.88
CA ASN A 257 4.98 -5.05 29.75
C ASN A 257 3.46 -4.84 29.96
N TYR A 258 2.94 -3.64 29.68
CA TYR A 258 1.55 -3.26 29.98
C TYR A 258 0.76 -2.75 28.77
N LYS A 259 1.38 -2.50 27.61
CA LYS A 259 0.67 -1.87 26.49
C LYS A 259 1.34 -2.17 25.14
N LYS A 260 0.51 -2.49 24.13
CA LYS A 260 0.90 -2.45 22.71
C LYS A 260 1.04 -0.99 22.26
N ILE A 261 2.17 -0.63 21.67
CA ILE A 261 2.45 0.75 21.27
C ILE A 261 2.50 0.88 19.75
N TYR A 262 3.16 -0.05 19.06
CA TYR A 262 3.26 -0.05 17.60
C TYR A 262 2.84 -1.39 17.00
N GLU A 263 2.16 -1.34 15.87
CA GLU A 263 2.00 -2.49 14.96
C GLU A 263 2.54 -2.11 13.60
N ILE A 264 3.29 -3.05 13.02
CA ILE A 264 4.00 -2.81 11.79
C ILE A 264 3.79 -4.02 10.89
N THR A 265 3.00 -3.87 9.84
CA THR A 265 2.90 -4.90 8.81
C THR A 265 4.08 -4.71 7.86
N CYS A 266 4.93 -5.71 7.68
CA CYS A 266 6.27 -5.52 7.12
C CYS A 266 6.41 -5.99 5.67
N GLY A 267 5.50 -6.85 5.21
CA GLY A 267 5.59 -7.50 3.92
C GLY A 267 5.06 -8.92 3.94
N VAL A 268 5.05 -9.55 2.76
CA VAL A 268 4.88 -11.00 2.61
C VAL A 268 6.26 -11.65 2.59
N PHE A 269 6.44 -12.70 3.39
CA PHE A 269 7.68 -13.44 3.52
C PHE A 269 7.46 -14.85 3.04
N GLU A 270 8.27 -15.30 2.08
CA GLU A 270 8.30 -16.69 1.60
C GLU A 270 9.17 -17.57 2.53
N PRO A 271 9.02 -18.90 2.51
CA PRO A 271 9.85 -19.82 3.26
C PRO A 271 11.36 -19.60 3.10
N GLY A 272 12.09 -19.98 4.14
CA GLY A 272 13.54 -19.91 4.21
C GLY A 272 14.05 -18.97 5.32
N LEU A 273 15.37 -18.92 5.46
CA LEU A 273 16.03 -18.04 6.42
C LEU A 273 15.95 -16.59 5.93
N LYS A 274 15.40 -15.72 6.77
CA LYS A 274 15.26 -14.29 6.49
C LYS A 274 16.03 -13.51 7.53
N LYS A 275 16.88 -12.60 7.08
CA LYS A 275 17.53 -11.64 7.95
C LYS A 275 16.78 -10.33 7.85
N ILE A 276 16.19 -9.91 8.96
CA ILE A 276 15.57 -8.60 9.10
C ILE A 276 16.40 -7.74 10.04
N PHE A 277 16.33 -6.44 9.84
CA PHE A 277 17.04 -5.46 10.64
C PHE A 277 16.01 -4.49 11.20
N ILE A 278 15.77 -4.55 12.52
CA ILE A 278 14.82 -3.68 13.21
C ILE A 278 15.57 -2.48 13.79
N ASN A 279 15.16 -1.26 13.46
CA ASN A 279 15.79 -0.05 13.96
C ASN A 279 15.58 0.09 15.48
N LYS A 280 16.69 0.10 16.24
CA LYS A 280 16.71 0.15 17.71
C LYS A 280 16.57 1.58 18.27
N TYR A 281 16.76 2.60 17.43
CA TYR A 281 17.01 3.98 17.89
C TYR A 281 15.84 4.94 17.74
N LEU A 282 14.69 4.48 17.22
CA LEU A 282 13.46 5.25 17.41
C LEU A 282 13.24 5.37 18.92
N SER A 283 13.35 6.59 19.44
CA SER A 283 13.37 6.89 20.89
C SER A 283 12.17 6.31 21.64
N GLU A 284 11.08 6.08 20.91
CA GLU A 284 9.83 5.50 21.36
C GLU A 284 9.91 3.99 21.65
N PHE A 285 10.98 3.32 21.23
CA PHE A 285 11.16 1.87 21.30
C PHE A 285 12.13 1.40 22.40
N LYS A 286 12.65 2.35 23.21
CA LYS A 286 13.57 2.02 24.31
C LYS A 286 12.82 1.35 25.47
N GLY A 287 13.30 0.18 25.90
CA GLY A 287 12.82 -0.52 27.09
C GLY A 287 11.56 -1.37 26.91
N GLY A 288 11.10 -1.60 25.68
CA GLY A 288 10.02 -2.53 25.36
C GLY A 288 10.50 -3.87 24.80
N TYR A 289 9.55 -4.68 24.31
CA TYR A 289 9.80 -5.96 23.64
C TYR A 289 9.16 -5.96 22.25
N TYR A 290 9.71 -6.78 21.36
CA TYR A 290 9.16 -7.05 20.04
C TYR A 290 8.57 -8.45 19.99
N LYS A 291 7.40 -8.58 19.36
CA LYS A 291 6.80 -9.86 18.98
C LYS A 291 6.63 -9.86 17.47
N ILE A 292 7.09 -10.92 16.82
CA ILE A 292 7.01 -11.08 15.38
C ILE A 292 5.95 -12.13 15.09
N TYR A 293 5.01 -11.82 14.22
CA TYR A 293 3.93 -12.69 13.82
C TYR A 293 3.99 -12.96 12.33
N LEU A 294 3.65 -14.17 11.91
CA LEU A 294 3.39 -14.55 10.52
C LEU A 294 1.98 -15.10 10.40
N ASN A 295 1.15 -14.51 9.55
CA ASN A 295 -0.26 -14.87 9.45
C ASN A 295 -0.93 -14.92 10.84
N ASP A 296 -0.62 -13.93 11.69
CA ASP A 296 -1.09 -13.79 13.07
C ASP A 296 -0.64 -14.90 14.05
N LYS A 297 0.29 -15.78 13.66
CA LYS A 297 0.97 -16.74 14.55
C LYS A 297 2.30 -16.17 15.03
N LEU A 298 2.59 -16.24 16.33
CA LEU A 298 3.87 -15.81 16.89
C LEU A 298 5.01 -16.67 16.32
N ILE A 299 6.06 -16.01 15.81
CA ILE A 299 7.30 -16.65 15.37
C ILE A 299 8.33 -16.50 16.49
N GLU A 300 8.96 -17.61 16.87
CA GLU A 300 10.16 -17.57 17.70
C GLU A 300 11.36 -17.12 16.83
N PHE A 301 12.11 -16.13 17.32
CA PHE A 301 13.33 -15.67 16.66
C PHE A 301 14.55 -16.13 17.44
N ILE A 302 15.62 -16.46 16.71
CA ILE A 302 16.88 -17.00 17.23
C ILE A 302 17.85 -15.86 17.53
#